data_AF-A0A972ZT28-F1
#
_entry.id   AF-A0A972ZT28-F1
#
_cell.length_a   1.000
_cell.length_b   1.000
_cell.length_c   1.000
_cell.angle_alpha   90.00
_cell.angle_beta   90.00
_cell.angle_gamma   90.00
#
_symmetry.space_group_name_H-M   'P 1'
#
loop_
_entity.id
_entity.type
_entity.pdbx_description
1 polymer ?
#
loop_
_entity_poly.entity_id
_entity_poly.type
_entity_poly.pdbx_seq_one_letter_code
_entity_poly.pdbx_strand_id
1 'polypeptide(L)'
;MERLLNSIVLFILFAFTLSCTNNKIFEKSLGKQESKALDVWVEEFEEFLSMNYSGQTPGDNYRNFLSGVSSGEFQNYSPHLSSHEKEKLKRLINESGLWDQIWCIDTIGDDPEEGFRIIRQLESMKIIDDTLLVRKKFKQFGSYLNAIKSEERIDSLFVSYIFSKEVSGLINPIIMAKTLLNNDADFEDYLIKRIITVEFGNVIFDEGEYINSIYKFREK
;
A
#
# COMPACT_ATOMS: atom_id res chain seq x y z
N MET A 1 16.61 -43.69 6.68
CA MET A 1 16.32 -42.30 7.11
C MET A 1 16.89 -41.26 6.14
N GLU A 2 18.15 -41.37 5.71
CA GLU A 2 18.78 -40.39 4.78
C GLU A 2 18.03 -40.19 3.44
N ARG A 3 17.45 -41.24 2.85
CA ARG A 3 16.64 -41.13 1.62
C ARG A 3 15.33 -40.36 1.78
N LEU A 4 14.73 -40.42 2.97
CA LEU A 4 13.52 -39.67 3.32
C LEU A 4 13.86 -38.20 3.59
N LEU A 5 14.97 -37.94 4.28
CA LEU A 5 15.46 -36.58 4.53
C LEU A 5 15.80 -35.85 3.21
N ASN A 6 16.49 -36.52 2.29
CA ASN A 6 16.83 -35.96 0.99
C ASN A 6 15.59 -35.71 0.10
N SER A 7 14.56 -36.54 0.21
CA SER A 7 13.30 -36.33 -0.54
C SER A 7 12.50 -35.15 0.00
N ILE A 8 12.50 -34.94 1.32
CA ILE A 8 11.84 -33.79 1.96
C ILE A 8 12.57 -32.49 1.61
N VAL A 9 13.90 -32.48 1.64
CA VAL A 9 14.72 -31.32 1.23
C VAL A 9 14.48 -30.95 -0.24
N LEU A 10 14.39 -31.95 -1.13
CA LEU A 10 14.04 -31.70 -2.53
C LEU A 10 12.63 -31.12 -2.70
N PHE A 11 11.66 -31.58 -1.92
CA PHE A 11 10.29 -31.09 -1.98
C PHE A 11 10.17 -29.65 -1.45
N ILE A 12 10.91 -29.30 -0.40
CA ILE A 12 11.01 -27.92 0.14
C ILE A 12 11.68 -26.99 -0.89
N LEU A 13 12.76 -27.43 -1.53
CA LEU A 13 13.45 -26.65 -2.57
C LEU A 13 12.58 -26.48 -3.82
N PHE A 14 11.78 -27.49 -4.20
CA PHE A 14 10.85 -27.40 -5.32
C PHE A 14 9.67 -26.46 -5.02
N ALA A 15 9.12 -26.50 -3.80
CA ALA A 15 8.05 -25.60 -3.36
C ALA A 15 8.48 -24.12 -3.39
N PHE A 16 9.75 -23.83 -3.10
CA PHE A 16 10.32 -22.47 -3.19
C PHE A 16 10.38 -21.93 -4.63
N THR A 17 10.52 -22.80 -5.64
CA THR A 17 10.61 -22.34 -7.05
C THR A 17 9.26 -22.00 -7.68
N LEU A 18 8.17 -22.57 -7.20
CA LEU A 18 6.82 -22.32 -7.72
C LEU A 18 6.26 -20.97 -7.25
N SER A 19 6.66 -20.47 -6.08
CA SER A 19 6.21 -19.16 -5.56
C SER A 19 6.75 -17.96 -6.36
N CYS A 20 7.86 -18.12 -7.10
CA CYS A 20 8.49 -17.06 -7.89
C CYS A 20 7.92 -16.83 -9.30
N THR A 21 6.92 -17.60 -9.75
CA THR A 21 6.46 -17.54 -11.16
C THR A 21 5.32 -16.56 -11.40
N ASN A 22 4.44 -16.32 -10.42
CA ASN A 22 3.27 -15.46 -10.62
C ASN A 22 3.56 -13.96 -10.46
N ASN A 23 4.41 -13.58 -9.51
CA ASN A 23 4.73 -12.16 -9.24
C ASN A 23 5.39 -11.44 -10.43
N LYS A 24 5.96 -12.19 -11.38
CA LYS A 24 6.63 -11.64 -12.57
C LYS A 24 5.68 -10.91 -13.51
N ILE A 25 4.38 -11.24 -13.52
CA ILE A 25 3.41 -10.57 -14.40
C ILE A 25 3.11 -9.18 -13.87
N PHE A 26 2.74 -9.06 -12.60
CA PHE A 26 2.59 -7.79 -11.89
C PHE A 26 3.83 -6.93 -12.00
N GLU A 27 5.01 -7.46 -11.69
CA GLU A 27 6.26 -6.68 -11.73
C GLU A 27 6.60 -6.19 -13.14
N LYS A 28 6.33 -7.02 -14.16
CA LYS A 28 6.53 -6.63 -15.55
C LYS A 28 5.57 -5.53 -15.97
N SER A 29 4.32 -5.56 -15.49
CA SER A 29 3.32 -4.55 -15.81
C SER A 29 3.52 -3.25 -15.03
N LEU A 30 3.97 -3.33 -13.78
CA LEU A 30 4.22 -2.15 -12.95
C LEU A 30 5.52 -1.45 -13.35
N GLY A 31 6.56 -2.25 -13.63
CA GLY A 31 7.91 -1.76 -13.87
C GLY A 31 8.86 -2.18 -12.75
N LYS A 32 10.06 -2.62 -13.13
CA LYS A 32 11.04 -3.21 -12.21
C LYS A 32 11.48 -2.23 -11.11
N GLN A 33 11.58 -0.94 -11.41
CA GLN A 33 12.02 0.06 -10.45
C GLN A 33 10.92 0.36 -9.43
N GLU A 34 9.69 0.49 -9.91
CA GLU A 34 8.48 0.73 -9.13
C GLU A 34 8.14 -0.47 -8.25
N SER A 35 8.27 -1.70 -8.76
CA SER A 35 8.11 -2.92 -7.97
C SER A 35 9.10 -2.96 -6.81
N LYS A 36 10.38 -2.66 -7.05
CA LYS A 36 11.38 -2.63 -5.98
C LYS A 36 11.07 -1.57 -4.91
N ALA A 37 10.60 -0.39 -5.31
CA ALA A 37 10.21 0.64 -4.37
C ALA A 37 8.99 0.19 -3.54
N LEU A 38 8.04 -0.51 -4.17
CA LEU A 38 6.89 -1.09 -3.48
C LEU A 38 7.30 -2.22 -2.54
N ASP A 39 8.29 -3.04 -2.90
CA ASP A 39 8.84 -4.09 -2.03
C ASP A 39 9.40 -3.47 -0.74
N VAL A 40 10.23 -2.43 -0.85
CA VAL A 40 10.76 -1.71 0.31
C VAL A 40 9.63 -1.10 1.14
N TRP A 41 8.60 -0.53 0.51
CA TRP A 41 7.46 0.01 1.27
C TRP A 41 6.68 -1.09 2.01
N VAL A 42 6.52 -2.27 1.42
CA VAL A 42 5.88 -3.42 2.08
C VAL A 42 6.73 -3.87 3.27
N GLU A 43 8.05 -3.99 3.11
CA GLU A 43 8.97 -4.37 4.19
C GLU A 43 8.87 -3.40 5.38
N GLU A 44 8.90 -2.09 5.11
CA GLU A 44 8.78 -1.04 6.12
C GLU A 44 7.39 -1.05 6.79
N PHE A 45 6.34 -1.36 6.04
CA PHE A 45 5.01 -1.51 6.58
C PHE A 45 4.89 -2.77 7.47
N GLU A 46 5.49 -3.90 7.07
CA GLU A 46 5.53 -5.11 7.89
C GLU A 46 6.35 -4.91 9.18
N GLU A 47 7.44 -4.14 9.13
CA GLU A 47 8.19 -3.76 10.33
C GLU A 47 7.34 -2.91 11.28
N PHE A 48 6.66 -1.88 10.76
CA PHE A 48 5.67 -1.11 11.51
C PHE A 48 4.62 -2.01 12.18
N LEU A 49 4.06 -2.96 11.44
CA LEU A 49 3.06 -3.90 11.96
C LEU A 49 3.63 -4.77 13.08
N SER A 50 4.85 -5.28 12.91
CA SER A 50 5.51 -6.14 13.90
C SER A 50 5.80 -5.43 15.23
N MET A 51 6.03 -4.12 15.21
CA MET A 51 6.28 -3.32 16.41
C MET A 51 5.00 -2.94 17.14
N ASN A 52 3.89 -2.78 16.41
CA ASN A 52 2.62 -2.33 16.95
C ASN A 52 1.64 -3.47 17.27
N TYR A 53 1.88 -4.67 16.75
CA TYR A 53 1.02 -5.83 16.91
C TYR A 53 1.82 -7.07 17.26
N SER A 54 1.32 -7.86 18.22
CA SER A 54 1.98 -9.07 18.73
C SER A 54 1.36 -10.35 18.17
N GLY A 55 1.08 -10.37 16.87
CA GLY A 55 0.63 -11.58 16.15
C GLY A 55 1.73 -12.64 16.10
N GLN A 56 1.33 -13.91 15.91
CA GLN A 56 2.26 -15.04 15.83
C GLN A 56 2.94 -15.12 14.46
N THR A 57 2.26 -14.62 13.43
CA THR A 57 2.71 -14.57 12.03
C THR A 57 2.58 -13.15 11.46
N PRO A 58 3.27 -12.83 10.34
CA PRO A 58 3.03 -11.58 9.62
C PRO A 58 1.55 -11.40 9.27
N GLY A 59 0.88 -12.44 8.77
CA GLY A 59 -0.55 -12.44 8.46
C GLY A 59 -1.44 -12.12 9.67
N ASP A 60 -1.08 -12.56 10.87
CA ASP A 60 -1.80 -12.20 12.09
C ASP A 60 -1.66 -10.69 12.40
N ASN A 61 -0.48 -10.11 12.16
CA ASN A 61 -0.26 -8.68 12.36
C ASN A 61 -1.12 -7.84 11.40
N TYR A 62 -1.19 -8.25 10.12
CA TYR A 62 -2.11 -7.64 9.15
C TYR A 62 -3.57 -7.76 9.61
N ARG A 63 -4.00 -8.95 10.05
CA ARG A 63 -5.36 -9.18 10.54
C ARG A 63 -5.70 -8.30 11.74
N ASN A 64 -4.78 -8.19 12.69
CA ASN A 64 -4.97 -7.36 13.89
C ASN A 64 -5.04 -5.87 13.53
N PHE A 65 -4.17 -5.40 12.64
CA PHE A 65 -4.20 -4.03 12.14
C PHE A 65 -5.52 -3.72 11.44
N LEU A 66 -5.94 -4.56 10.49
CA LEU A 66 -7.20 -4.37 9.77
C LEU A 66 -8.41 -4.46 10.71
N SER A 67 -8.35 -5.28 11.76
CA SER A 67 -9.42 -5.36 12.76
C SER A 67 -9.59 -4.03 13.49
N GLY A 68 -8.48 -3.41 13.94
CA GLY A 68 -8.50 -2.07 14.54
C GLY A 68 -9.01 -1.00 13.57
N VAL A 69 -8.51 -1.01 12.32
CA VAL A 69 -9.02 -0.10 11.28
C VAL A 69 -10.52 -0.29 11.06
N SER A 70 -11.01 -1.52 11.03
CA SER A 70 -12.42 -1.83 10.76
C SER A 70 -13.37 -1.41 11.89
N SER A 71 -12.90 -1.34 13.13
CA SER A 71 -13.65 -0.84 14.29
C SER A 71 -13.58 0.68 14.41
N GLY A 72 -12.82 1.36 13.55
CA GLY A 72 -12.55 2.80 13.65
C GLY A 72 -11.51 3.14 14.73
N GLU A 73 -10.80 2.14 15.24
CA GLU A 73 -9.70 2.33 16.16
C GLU A 73 -8.43 2.70 15.38
N PHE A 74 -8.22 4.01 15.24
CA PHE A 74 -6.97 4.58 14.75
C PHE A 74 -6.11 4.90 15.97
N GLN A 75 -5.57 3.86 16.61
CA GLN A 75 -4.81 4.02 17.85
C GLN A 75 -3.52 4.82 17.61
N ASN A 76 -2.94 5.34 18.71
CA ASN A 76 -1.61 5.96 18.72
C ASN A 76 -0.56 4.92 18.36
N TYR A 77 -0.32 4.73 17.06
CA TYR A 77 0.74 3.87 16.60
C TYR A 77 2.09 4.47 16.96
N SER A 78 3.04 3.62 17.33
CA SER A 78 4.42 4.01 17.47
C SER A 78 5.06 4.01 16.08
N PRO A 79 5.42 5.18 15.52
CA PRO A 79 6.22 5.19 14.30
C PRO A 79 7.56 4.53 14.60
N HIS A 80 7.99 3.60 13.75
CA HIS A 80 9.32 2.98 13.88
C HIS A 80 10.41 3.81 13.20
N LEU A 81 10.04 4.52 12.13
CA LEU A 81 10.97 5.35 11.37
C LEU A 81 11.24 6.70 12.04
N SER A 82 12.51 7.07 12.10
CA SER A 82 12.93 8.45 12.35
C SER A 82 12.48 9.38 11.22
N SER A 83 12.45 10.69 11.48
CA SER A 83 12.13 11.68 10.43
C SER A 83 13.04 11.56 9.21
N HIS A 84 14.31 11.23 9.40
CA HIS A 84 15.25 11.03 8.29
C HIS A 84 14.91 9.80 7.43
N GLU A 85 14.54 8.69 8.07
CA GLU A 85 14.17 7.46 7.36
C GLU A 85 12.84 7.60 6.65
N LYS A 86 11.85 8.27 7.26
CA LYS A 86 10.59 8.64 6.59
C LYS A 86 10.86 9.42 5.29
N GLU A 87 11.72 10.44 5.34
CA GLU A 87 12.06 11.24 4.17
C GLU A 87 12.84 10.44 3.11
N LYS A 88 13.70 9.50 3.53
CA LYS A 88 14.40 8.59 2.62
C LYS A 88 13.42 7.66 1.90
N LEU A 89 12.46 7.09 2.61
CA LEU A 89 11.44 6.21 2.03
C LEU A 89 10.50 6.97 1.08
N LYS A 90 10.02 8.15 1.48
CA LYS A 90 9.23 9.03 0.60
C LYS A 90 9.99 9.34 -0.69
N ARG A 91 11.27 9.70 -0.58
CA ARG A 91 12.13 9.98 -1.74
C ARG A 91 12.28 8.76 -2.63
N LEU A 92 12.54 7.58 -2.07
CA LEU A 92 12.64 6.33 -2.83
C LEU A 92 11.35 6.07 -3.63
N ILE A 93 10.19 6.19 -2.98
CA ILE A 93 8.88 5.99 -3.62
C ILE A 93 8.66 7.01 -4.74
N ASN A 94 8.99 8.28 -4.52
CA ASN A 94 8.83 9.34 -5.52
C ASN A 94 9.80 9.19 -6.69
N GLU A 95 11.10 9.05 -6.42
CA GLU A 95 12.14 8.93 -7.45
C GLU A 95 12.04 7.63 -8.26
N SER A 96 11.35 6.61 -7.73
CA SER A 96 11.04 5.39 -8.47
C SER A 96 9.99 5.57 -9.56
N GLY A 97 9.16 6.63 -9.48
CA GLY A 97 7.96 6.79 -10.29
C GLY A 97 6.73 6.04 -9.77
N LEU A 98 6.88 5.18 -8.74
CA LEU A 98 5.78 4.43 -8.14
C LEU A 98 4.64 5.34 -7.67
N TRP A 99 4.98 6.48 -7.06
CA TRP A 99 3.99 7.46 -6.60
C TRP A 99 3.05 7.88 -7.73
N ASP A 100 3.60 8.26 -8.88
CA ASP A 100 2.85 8.76 -10.05
C ASP A 100 2.06 7.66 -10.78
N GLN A 101 2.36 6.39 -10.49
CA GLN A 101 1.58 5.25 -10.97
C GLN A 101 0.35 4.97 -10.11
N ILE A 102 0.39 5.31 -8.83
CA ILE A 102 -0.70 5.04 -7.86
C ILE A 102 -1.57 6.29 -7.65
N TRP A 103 -0.95 7.44 -7.50
CA TRP A 103 -1.58 8.68 -7.09
C TRP A 103 -1.45 9.73 -8.18
N CYS A 104 -2.44 10.60 -8.31
CA CYS A 104 -2.32 11.88 -8.97
C CYS A 104 -2.60 13.00 -7.97
N ILE A 105 -1.95 14.12 -8.22
CA ILE A 105 -2.27 15.36 -7.52
C ILE A 105 -3.50 15.95 -8.19
N ASP A 106 -4.58 16.08 -7.43
CA ASP A 106 -5.73 16.90 -7.81
C ASP A 106 -5.44 18.31 -7.29
N THR A 107 -4.81 19.14 -8.13
CA THR A 107 -4.75 20.57 -7.89
C THR A 107 -6.11 21.16 -8.23
N ILE A 108 -6.63 22.03 -7.39
CA ILE A 108 -7.82 22.82 -7.70
C ILE A 108 -7.46 23.75 -8.88
N GLY A 109 -7.62 23.26 -10.11
CA GLY A 109 -7.26 23.93 -11.37
C GLY A 109 -6.98 22.93 -12.50
N ASP A 110 -7.55 23.20 -13.68
CA ASP A 110 -7.58 22.30 -14.86
C ASP A 110 -6.21 21.99 -15.51
N ASP A 111 -5.09 22.46 -14.95
CA ASP A 111 -3.74 22.26 -15.48
C ASP A 111 -2.83 21.57 -14.44
N PRO A 112 -2.54 20.25 -14.62
CA PRO A 112 -1.65 19.50 -13.75
C PRO A 112 -0.21 20.03 -13.70
N GLU A 113 0.32 20.58 -14.81
CA GLU A 113 1.72 21.02 -14.89
C GLU A 113 1.93 22.31 -14.07
N GLU A 114 0.96 23.21 -14.12
CA GLU A 114 0.88 24.39 -13.27
C GLU A 114 0.73 24.01 -11.80
N GLY A 115 -0.08 22.98 -11.51
CA GLY A 115 -0.25 22.42 -10.17
C GLY A 115 1.05 21.92 -9.54
N PHE A 116 1.82 21.12 -10.27
CA PHE A 116 3.13 20.62 -9.81
C PHE A 116 4.17 21.73 -9.65
N ARG A 117 4.12 22.78 -10.48
CA ARG A 117 4.98 23.95 -10.37
C ARG A 117 4.69 24.71 -9.09
N ILE A 118 3.41 24.96 -8.81
CA ILE A 118 2.94 25.64 -7.60
C ILE A 118 3.33 24.84 -6.36
N ILE A 119 3.13 23.51 -6.34
CA ILE A 119 3.46 22.68 -5.18
C ILE A 119 4.96 22.70 -4.89
N ARG A 120 5.82 22.44 -5.89
CA ARG A 120 7.28 22.50 -5.70
C ARG A 120 7.74 23.88 -5.21
N GLN A 121 7.12 24.94 -5.72
CA GLN A 121 7.43 26.29 -5.29
C GLN A 121 7.01 26.52 -3.84
N LEU A 122 5.81 26.10 -3.43
CA LEU A 122 5.32 26.25 -2.08
C LEU A 122 6.05 25.34 -1.06
N GLU A 123 6.46 24.14 -1.44
CA GLU A 123 7.36 23.25 -0.67
C GLU A 123 8.72 23.93 -0.44
N SER A 124 9.31 24.51 -1.50
CA SER A 124 10.59 25.23 -1.39
C SER A 124 10.50 26.47 -0.50
N MET A 125 9.31 27.06 -0.38
CA MET A 125 9.04 28.22 0.46
C MET A 125 8.64 27.84 1.89
N LYS A 126 8.49 26.55 2.21
CA LYS A 126 7.93 26.04 3.48
C LYS A 126 6.56 26.65 3.83
N ILE A 127 5.79 27.01 2.79
CA ILE A 127 4.47 27.64 2.94
C ILE A 127 3.36 26.59 3.02
N ILE A 128 3.60 25.39 2.49
CA ILE A 128 2.70 24.26 2.69
C ILE A 128 2.94 23.72 4.11
N ASP A 129 2.13 24.22 5.05
CA ASP A 129 1.53 23.37 6.07
C ASP A 129 0.43 22.53 5.37
N ASP A 130 0.10 21.34 5.87
CA ASP A 130 -0.77 20.28 5.29
C ASP A 130 -2.20 20.74 4.90
N THR A 131 -2.48 22.04 4.97
CA THR A 131 -3.73 22.76 4.74
C THR A 131 -3.95 23.22 3.30
N LEU A 132 -2.91 23.30 2.45
CA LEU A 132 -3.12 23.51 1.01
C LEU A 132 -3.63 22.19 0.41
N LEU A 133 -4.92 22.20 0.06
CA LEU A 133 -5.78 21.11 -0.45
C LEU A 133 -5.25 20.41 -1.71
N VAL A 134 -4.02 19.90 -1.69
CA VAL A 134 -3.49 18.95 -2.65
C VAL A 134 -4.19 17.63 -2.34
N ARG A 135 -5.36 17.42 -2.95
CA ARG A 135 -6.09 16.17 -2.75
C ARG A 135 -5.33 15.09 -3.50
N LYS A 136 -4.72 14.16 -2.75
CA LYS A 136 -4.24 12.90 -3.31
C LYS A 136 -5.46 12.18 -3.91
N LYS A 137 -5.46 11.97 -5.21
CA LYS A 137 -6.50 11.19 -5.89
C LYS A 137 -5.88 9.90 -6.39
N PHE A 138 -6.57 8.78 -6.19
CA PHE A 138 -6.12 7.51 -6.75
C PHE A 138 -6.18 7.57 -8.27
N LYS A 139 -5.10 7.16 -8.93
CA LYS A 139 -5.02 7.12 -10.39
C LYS A 139 -5.75 5.88 -10.90
N GLN A 140 -7.04 6.03 -11.17
CA GLN A 140 -7.95 4.95 -11.59
C GLN A 140 -7.46 4.18 -12.83
N PHE A 141 -6.68 4.82 -13.71
CA PHE A 141 -6.09 4.22 -14.89
C PHE A 141 -4.54 4.19 -14.85
N GLY A 142 -3.98 4.12 -13.64
CA GLY A 142 -2.54 4.03 -13.42
C GLY A 142 -1.96 2.64 -13.68
N SER A 143 -0.65 2.57 -13.92
CA SER A 143 0.07 1.31 -14.16
C SER A 143 -0.05 0.34 -12.98
N TYR A 144 -0.23 0.83 -11.75
CA TYR A 144 -0.46 -0.01 -10.58
C TYR A 144 -1.76 -0.82 -10.68
N LEU A 145 -2.89 -0.17 -10.95
CA LEU A 145 -4.16 -0.89 -11.08
C LEU A 145 -4.15 -1.81 -12.31
N ASN A 146 -3.50 -1.38 -13.40
CA ASN A 146 -3.32 -2.21 -14.58
C ASN A 146 -2.45 -3.44 -14.29
N ALA A 147 -1.43 -3.31 -13.44
CA ALA A 147 -0.60 -4.43 -13.01
C ALA A 147 -1.42 -5.46 -12.21
N ILE A 148 -2.29 -5.02 -11.30
CA ILE A 148 -3.20 -5.93 -10.59
C ILE A 148 -4.15 -6.62 -11.58
N LYS A 149 -4.70 -5.89 -12.56
CA LYS A 149 -5.57 -6.46 -13.62
C LYS A 149 -4.86 -7.44 -14.55
N SER A 150 -3.54 -7.39 -14.63
CA SER A 150 -2.76 -8.26 -15.53
C SER A 150 -2.55 -9.66 -14.96
N GLU A 151 -2.83 -9.86 -13.67
CA GLU A 151 -2.65 -11.12 -12.99
C GLU A 151 -3.69 -12.17 -13.43
N GLU A 152 -3.25 -13.41 -13.61
CA GLU A 152 -4.14 -14.50 -14.05
C GLU A 152 -5.12 -14.94 -12.95
N ARG A 153 -4.79 -14.66 -11.68
CA ARG A 153 -5.49 -15.16 -10.49
C ARG A 153 -6.59 -14.24 -9.94
N ILE A 154 -7.16 -13.36 -10.75
CA ILE A 154 -8.14 -12.37 -10.28
C ILE A 154 -9.41 -13.10 -9.80
N ASP A 155 -9.53 -13.25 -8.48
CA ASP A 155 -10.72 -13.75 -7.80
C ASP A 155 -11.71 -12.63 -7.47
N SER A 156 -12.81 -12.97 -6.77
CA SER A 156 -13.84 -12.01 -6.41
C SER A 156 -13.36 -10.86 -5.53
N LEU A 157 -12.33 -11.06 -4.70
CA LEU A 157 -11.76 -10.00 -3.86
C LEU A 157 -11.03 -8.98 -4.73
N PHE A 158 -10.18 -9.44 -5.66
CA PHE A 158 -9.49 -8.56 -6.61
C PHE A 158 -10.46 -7.84 -7.54
N VAL A 159 -11.48 -8.52 -8.08
CA VAL A 159 -12.53 -7.87 -8.88
C VAL A 159 -13.20 -6.75 -8.10
N SER A 160 -13.58 -7.01 -6.85
CA SER A 160 -14.26 -6.03 -6.00
C SER A 160 -13.37 -4.83 -5.67
N TYR A 161 -12.09 -5.08 -5.40
CA TYR A 161 -11.10 -4.02 -5.18
C TYR A 161 -10.92 -3.16 -6.43
N ILE A 162 -10.66 -3.78 -7.59
CA ILE A 162 -10.45 -3.08 -8.85
C ILE A 162 -11.67 -2.22 -9.20
N PHE A 163 -12.86 -2.81 -9.16
CA PHE A 163 -14.11 -2.09 -9.45
C PHE A 163 -14.31 -0.90 -8.50
N SER A 164 -14.07 -1.10 -7.21
CA SER A 164 -14.20 -0.01 -6.21
C SER A 164 -13.23 1.13 -6.47
N LYS A 165 -11.99 0.83 -6.89
CA LYS A 165 -10.99 1.82 -7.29
C LYS A 165 -11.40 2.58 -8.56
N GLU A 166 -11.87 1.88 -9.58
CA GLU A 166 -12.31 2.51 -10.83
C GLU A 166 -13.51 3.44 -10.63
N VAL A 167 -14.45 3.07 -9.76
CA VAL A 167 -15.65 3.88 -9.51
C VAL A 167 -15.39 5.03 -8.53
N SER A 168 -14.73 4.74 -7.41
CA SER A 168 -14.65 5.68 -6.27
C SER A 168 -13.28 6.33 -6.12
N GLY A 169 -12.24 5.77 -6.73
CA GLY A 169 -10.85 6.19 -6.52
C GLY A 169 -10.36 5.81 -5.13
N LEU A 170 -10.64 6.66 -4.14
CA LEU A 170 -10.34 6.37 -2.74
C LEU A 170 -11.45 5.54 -2.11
N ILE A 171 -11.09 4.41 -1.51
CA ILE A 171 -12.01 3.57 -0.75
C ILE A 171 -11.92 4.01 0.71
N ASN A 172 -13.05 4.07 1.40
CA ASN A 172 -13.04 4.36 2.84
C ASN A 172 -12.22 3.28 3.59
N PRO A 173 -11.26 3.65 4.45
CA PRO A 173 -10.39 2.70 5.16
C PRO A 173 -11.14 1.62 5.95
N ILE A 174 -12.22 1.97 6.66
CA ILE A 174 -13.04 0.99 7.40
C ILE A 174 -13.70 0.02 6.43
N ILE A 175 -14.27 0.50 5.32
CA ILE A 175 -14.92 -0.36 4.32
C ILE A 175 -13.89 -1.30 3.69
N MET A 176 -12.71 -0.80 3.35
CA MET A 176 -11.63 -1.62 2.78
C MET A 176 -11.19 -2.71 3.76
N ALA A 177 -10.93 -2.36 5.02
CA ALA A 177 -10.53 -3.32 6.04
C ALA A 177 -11.60 -4.39 6.29
N LYS A 178 -12.88 -3.99 6.42
CA LYS A 178 -14.01 -4.94 6.53
C LYS A 178 -14.10 -5.86 5.33
N THR A 179 -13.90 -5.33 4.13
CA THR A 179 -13.95 -6.13 2.90
C THR A 179 -12.86 -7.19 2.88
N LEU A 180 -11.62 -6.83 3.19
CA LEU A 180 -10.50 -7.78 3.28
C LEU A 180 -10.74 -8.86 4.33
N LEU A 181 -11.20 -8.47 5.53
CA LEU A 181 -11.47 -9.41 6.62
C LEU A 181 -12.62 -10.36 6.32
N ASN A 182 -13.74 -9.85 5.78
CA ASN A 182 -14.94 -10.65 5.52
C ASN A 182 -14.81 -11.60 4.33
N ASN A 183 -13.83 -11.36 3.44
CA ASN A 183 -13.53 -12.26 2.32
C ASN A 183 -12.38 -13.22 2.64
N ASP A 184 -11.98 -13.34 3.91
CA ASP A 184 -10.89 -14.22 4.35
C ASP A 184 -9.62 -14.06 3.51
N ALA A 185 -9.23 -12.81 3.21
CA ALA A 185 -8.05 -12.53 2.42
C ALA A 185 -6.81 -13.24 3.00
N ASP A 186 -6.03 -13.86 2.12
CA ASP A 186 -4.75 -14.47 2.49
C ASP A 186 -3.73 -13.35 2.72
N PHE A 187 -3.47 -13.03 3.99
CA PHE A 187 -2.52 -11.99 4.36
C PHE A 187 -1.07 -12.40 4.19
N GLU A 188 -0.78 -13.64 3.77
CA GLU A 188 0.53 -14.04 3.29
C GLU A 188 0.67 -13.89 1.76
N ASP A 189 -0.43 -13.62 1.05
CA ASP A 189 -0.40 -13.42 -0.40
C ASP A 189 0.36 -12.14 -0.79
N TYR A 190 1.22 -12.30 -1.79
CA TYR A 190 2.12 -11.28 -2.32
C TYR A 190 1.40 -10.01 -2.78
N LEU A 191 0.27 -10.14 -3.47
CA LEU A 191 -0.49 -9.00 -4.00
C LEU A 191 -1.36 -8.38 -2.92
N ILE A 192 -1.96 -9.19 -2.04
CA ILE A 192 -2.77 -8.69 -0.93
C ILE A 192 -1.95 -7.77 -0.02
N LYS A 193 -0.72 -8.16 0.36
CA LYS A 193 0.19 -7.31 1.14
C LYS A 193 0.42 -5.96 0.46
N ARG A 194 0.69 -5.97 -0.84
CA ARG A 194 0.92 -4.74 -1.64
C ARG A 194 -0.30 -3.85 -1.72
N ILE A 195 -1.48 -4.42 -1.89
CA ILE A 195 -2.75 -3.67 -1.86
C ILE A 195 -2.90 -3.00 -0.49
N ILE A 196 -2.72 -3.74 0.60
CA ILE A 196 -2.83 -3.19 1.95
C ILE A 196 -1.80 -2.07 2.17
N THR A 197 -0.53 -2.28 1.80
CA THR A 197 0.50 -1.24 1.92
C THR A 197 0.15 0.01 1.11
N VAL A 198 -0.40 -0.12 -0.09
CA VAL A 198 -0.83 1.05 -0.87
C VAL A 198 -2.01 1.78 -0.23
N GLU A 199 -2.98 1.05 0.33
CA GLU A 199 -4.15 1.67 0.97
C GLU A 199 -3.83 2.31 2.33
N PHE A 200 -2.93 1.69 3.10
CA PHE A 200 -2.76 2.00 4.53
C PHE A 200 -1.33 2.41 4.90
N GLY A 201 -0.34 2.16 4.04
CA GLY A 201 1.08 2.38 4.33
C GLY A 201 1.44 3.83 4.62
N ASN A 202 0.59 4.80 4.29
CA ASN A 202 0.79 6.20 4.70
C ASN A 202 0.81 6.39 6.22
N VAL A 203 0.26 5.44 6.99
CA VAL A 203 0.32 5.45 8.46
C VAL A 203 1.75 5.43 9.02
N ILE A 204 2.74 4.98 8.23
CA ILE A 204 4.15 5.01 8.65
C ILE A 204 4.75 6.42 8.52
N PHE A 205 4.17 7.26 7.67
CA PHE A 205 4.63 8.64 7.46
C PHE A 205 3.95 9.59 8.45
N ASP A 206 2.64 9.47 8.60
CA ASP A 206 1.80 10.40 9.32
C ASP A 206 1.37 9.79 10.66
N GLU A 207 1.59 10.50 11.78
CA GLU A 207 1.36 10.04 13.17
C GLU A 207 -0.14 9.84 13.50
N GLY A 208 -0.84 9.00 12.73
CA GLY A 208 -2.28 8.74 12.89
C GLY A 208 -3.20 9.85 12.36
N GLU A 209 -2.66 10.99 11.92
CA GLU A 209 -3.47 12.12 11.43
C GLU A 209 -4.08 11.89 10.04
N TYR A 210 -3.43 11.09 9.19
CA TYR A 210 -3.92 10.81 7.83
C TYR A 210 -5.29 10.13 7.83
N ILE A 211 -5.44 9.07 8.63
CA ILE A 211 -6.70 8.33 8.67
C ILE A 211 -7.79 9.23 9.30
N ASN A 212 -7.47 9.94 10.39
CA ASN A 212 -8.39 10.87 11.05
C ASN A 212 -8.82 12.06 10.16
N SER A 213 -7.95 12.56 9.29
CA SER A 213 -8.26 13.68 8.38
C SER A 213 -9.23 13.26 7.27
N ILE A 214 -9.16 12.01 6.79
CA ILE A 214 -10.16 11.44 5.87
C ILE A 214 -11.55 11.40 6.52
N TYR A 215 -11.65 11.15 7.83
CA TYR A 215 -12.93 11.13 8.55
C TYR A 215 -13.51 12.52 8.83
N LYS A 216 -12.69 13.47 9.30
CA LYS A 216 -13.16 14.83 9.63
C LYS A 216 -13.78 15.58 8.45
N PHE A 217 -13.44 15.21 7.21
CA PHE A 217 -13.96 15.84 6.00
C PHE A 217 -15.36 15.36 5.56
N ARG A 218 -15.90 14.26 6.12
CA ARG A 218 -17.23 13.73 5.74
C ARG A 218 -18.37 14.06 6.70
N GLU A 219 -18.06 14.59 7.88
CA GLU A 219 -19.07 15.03 8.87
C GLU A 219 -19.49 16.50 8.73
N LYS A 220 -19.05 17.19 7.66
CA LYS A 220 -19.51 18.54 7.27
C LYS A 220 -20.17 18.48 5.90
#